data_AF-U1HXP9-F1
#
_entry.id   AF-U1HXP9-F1
#
_cell.length_a   1.000
_cell.length_b   1.000
_cell.length_c   1.000
_cell.angle_alpha   90.00
_cell.angle_beta   90.00
_cell.angle_gamma   90.00
#
_symmetry.space_group_name_H-M   'P 1'
#
loop_
_entity.id
_entity.type
_entity.pdbx_description
1 polymer ?
#
loop_
_entity_poly.entity_id
_entity_poly.type
_entity_poly.pdbx_seq_one_letter_code
_entity_poly.pdbx_strand_id
1 'polypeptide(L)'
;MLVLPSVKYAPQTDVLNGSDIAAGWAVLKAFKTPPMVIYNCGANAGFSQDHKHLQVFPLPSSMGQGLFPARATSSKHIEDMISNVPFKHFVMRITATATARDVFEKYQRLLIETQKALKAAQTGHDYNVIFTADWIVLIPRRTAVWSGPFGANASGMLGTVVVPSRQQRNQWAELGYTEYLARLGIPWD
;
A
#
# COMPACT_ATOMS: atom_id res chain seq x y z
N MET A 1 7.50 -13.75 5.53
CA MET A 1 7.65 -12.49 4.77
C MET A 1 9.01 -12.52 4.11
N LEU A 2 9.09 -12.23 2.81
CA LEU A 2 10.37 -12.01 2.12
C LEU A 2 10.63 -10.52 2.00
N VAL A 3 11.90 -10.14 1.91
CA VAL A 3 12.33 -8.75 1.69
C VAL A 3 13.19 -8.71 0.42
N LEU A 4 12.91 -7.75 -0.46
CA LEU A 4 13.68 -7.50 -1.67
C LEU A 4 14.37 -6.13 -1.54
N PRO A 5 15.58 -6.08 -0.96
CA PRO A 5 16.34 -4.85 -0.83
C PRO A 5 17.01 -4.47 -2.15
N SER A 6 17.28 -3.18 -2.36
CA SER A 6 18.16 -2.75 -3.43
C SER A 6 19.60 -3.21 -3.15
N VAL A 7 20.34 -3.62 -4.18
CA VAL A 7 21.73 -4.10 -4.02
C VAL A 7 22.65 -3.00 -3.48
N LYS A 8 22.50 -1.79 -4.04
CA LYS A 8 23.16 -0.59 -3.51
C LYS A 8 22.20 0.12 -2.56
N TYR A 9 22.76 0.78 -1.55
CA TYR A 9 21.97 1.63 -0.68
C TYR A 9 21.21 2.68 -1.51
N ALA A 10 19.91 2.76 -1.26
CA ALA A 10 19.04 3.84 -1.68
C ALA A 10 18.09 4.14 -0.50
N PRO A 11 17.69 5.40 -0.29
CA PRO A 11 16.71 5.73 0.74
C PRO A 11 15.35 5.07 0.50
N GLN A 12 14.67 4.66 1.57
CA GLN A 12 13.29 4.17 1.56
C GLN A 12 12.28 5.29 1.22
N THR A 13 12.73 6.54 1.16
CA THR A 13 11.97 7.69 0.66
C THR A 13 12.02 7.83 -0.87
N ASP A 14 12.87 7.07 -1.56
CA ASP A 14 12.96 7.13 -3.01
C ASP A 14 11.72 6.51 -3.66
N VAL A 15 11.27 7.11 -4.76
CA VAL A 15 10.21 6.54 -5.60
C VAL A 15 10.65 5.19 -6.17
N LEU A 16 9.70 4.26 -6.34
CA LEU A 16 9.97 3.03 -7.07
C LEU A 16 10.30 3.34 -8.54
N ASN A 17 11.33 2.69 -9.06
CA ASN A 17 11.69 2.72 -10.47
C ASN A 17 11.23 1.43 -11.18
N GLY A 18 11.44 1.36 -12.50
CA GLY A 18 11.02 0.21 -13.29
C GLY A 18 11.67 -1.11 -12.85
N SER A 19 12.93 -1.08 -12.39
CA SER A 19 13.63 -2.27 -11.89
C SER A 19 13.04 -2.76 -10.57
N ASP A 20 12.62 -1.86 -9.69
CA ASP A 20 11.97 -2.23 -8.43
C ASP A 20 10.64 -2.95 -8.69
N ILE A 21 9.80 -2.39 -9.57
CA ILE A 21 8.53 -3.01 -9.98
C ILE A 21 8.78 -4.34 -10.70
N ALA A 22 9.78 -4.41 -11.58
CA ALA A 22 10.13 -5.64 -12.27
C ALA A 22 10.57 -6.75 -11.31
N ALA A 23 11.37 -6.43 -10.29
CA ALA A 23 11.79 -7.40 -9.28
C ALA A 23 10.59 -7.94 -8.48
N GLY A 24 9.71 -7.04 -7.99
CA GLY A 24 8.48 -7.46 -7.29
C GLY A 24 7.54 -8.28 -8.19
N TRP A 25 7.40 -7.90 -9.46
CA TRP A 25 6.59 -8.62 -10.45
C TRP A 25 7.13 -10.02 -10.75
N ALA A 26 8.44 -10.16 -10.89
CA ALA A 26 9.08 -11.47 -11.08
C ALA A 26 8.80 -12.40 -9.90
N VAL A 27 8.88 -11.88 -8.67
CA VAL A 27 8.55 -12.66 -7.46
C VAL A 27 7.07 -13.03 -7.43
N LEU A 28 6.15 -12.12 -7.76
CA LEU A 28 4.72 -12.43 -7.84
C LEU A 28 4.43 -13.63 -8.77
N LYS A 29 5.08 -13.67 -9.93
CA LYS A 29 4.90 -14.73 -10.94
C LYS A 29 5.60 -16.05 -10.59
N ALA A 30 6.62 -16.01 -9.73
CA ALA A 30 7.36 -17.21 -9.33
C ALA A 30 6.60 -18.07 -8.30
N PHE A 31 5.67 -17.49 -7.56
CA PHE A 31 4.90 -18.19 -6.53
C PHE A 31 3.67 -18.90 -7.12
N LYS A 32 3.41 -20.14 -6.69
CA LYS A 32 2.20 -20.90 -7.08
C LYS A 32 0.91 -20.20 -6.66
N THR A 33 0.90 -19.61 -5.47
CA THR A 33 -0.17 -18.75 -4.98
C THR A 33 0.36 -17.32 -4.98
N PRO A 34 -0.12 -16.43 -5.86
CA PRO A 34 0.42 -15.09 -5.99
C PRO A 34 0.41 -14.33 -4.65
N PRO A 35 1.57 -13.83 -4.20
CA PRO A 35 1.66 -13.07 -2.96
C PRO A 35 1.17 -11.63 -3.16
N MET A 36 1.32 -10.82 -2.13
CA MET A 36 1.16 -9.38 -2.16
C MET A 36 2.53 -8.73 -1.94
N VAL A 37 2.86 -7.73 -2.74
CA VAL A 37 4.08 -6.92 -2.58
C VAL A 37 3.70 -5.56 -2.04
N ILE A 38 4.38 -5.11 -0.98
CA ILE A 38 4.19 -3.80 -0.39
C ILE A 38 5.49 -2.97 -0.40
N TYR A 39 5.32 -1.65 -0.45
CA TYR A 39 6.36 -0.65 -0.25
C TYR A 39 5.84 0.45 0.67
N ASN A 40 6.61 0.80 1.69
CA ASN A 40 6.31 1.89 2.61
C ASN A 40 7.28 3.03 2.30
N CYS A 41 6.86 4.05 1.55
CA CYS A 41 7.70 5.17 1.17
C CYS A 41 7.61 6.29 2.21
N GLY A 42 8.69 6.51 2.97
CA GLY A 42 8.72 7.57 4.00
C GLY A 42 8.21 7.14 5.39
N ALA A 43 8.61 7.90 6.42
CA ALA A 43 8.45 7.49 7.82
C ALA A 43 6.98 7.33 8.21
N ASN A 44 6.12 8.21 7.69
CA ASN A 44 4.67 8.17 7.91
C ASN A 44 3.98 7.05 7.15
N ALA A 45 4.65 6.41 6.19
CA ALA A 45 4.17 5.19 5.56
C ALA A 45 4.38 3.94 6.43
N GLY A 46 5.11 4.06 7.55
CA GLY A 46 5.38 2.99 8.49
C GLY A 46 6.54 2.10 8.07
N PHE A 47 7.58 2.65 7.42
CA PHE A 47 8.81 1.89 7.22
C PHE A 47 9.54 1.66 8.54
N SER A 48 10.27 0.55 8.63
CA SER A 48 11.09 0.20 9.79
C SER A 48 12.60 0.27 9.53
N GLN A 49 13.02 0.43 8.27
CA GLN A 49 14.42 0.50 7.84
C GLN A 49 14.58 1.54 6.73
N ASP A 50 15.69 2.29 6.75
CA ASP A 50 15.96 3.38 5.81
C ASP A 50 16.48 2.90 4.44
N HIS A 51 17.03 1.68 4.36
CA HIS A 51 17.49 1.12 3.10
C HIS A 51 16.31 0.61 2.28
N LYS A 52 16.14 1.13 1.07
CA LYS A 52 15.12 0.77 0.09
C LYS A 52 14.89 -0.73 -0.04
N HIS A 53 13.68 -1.15 0.29
CA HIS A 53 13.24 -2.55 0.17
C HIS A 53 11.74 -2.66 -0.11
N LEU A 54 11.39 -3.68 -0.88
CA LEU A 54 10.02 -4.19 -0.97
C LEU A 54 9.82 -5.33 0.05
N GLN A 55 8.59 -5.52 0.49
CA GLN A 55 8.23 -6.66 1.33
C GLN A 55 7.19 -7.52 0.62
N VAL A 56 7.36 -8.84 0.67
CA VAL A 56 6.47 -9.81 0.02
C VAL A 56 5.78 -10.65 1.08
N PHE A 57 4.44 -10.62 1.07
CA PHE A 57 3.58 -11.32 2.00
C PHE A 57 2.81 -12.41 1.28
N PRO A 58 2.79 -13.66 1.80
CA PRO A 58 1.81 -14.62 1.34
C PRO A 58 0.43 -14.07 1.64
N LEU A 59 -0.44 -14.05 0.62
CA LEU A 59 -1.81 -13.64 0.79
C LEU A 59 -2.64 -14.90 1.03
N PRO A 60 -3.22 -15.11 2.22
CA PRO A 60 -4.11 -16.25 2.44
C PRO A 60 -5.26 -16.17 1.44
N SER A 61 -5.64 -17.31 0.86
CA SER A 61 -6.73 -17.40 -0.12
C SER A 61 -8.06 -16.82 0.40
N SER A 62 -8.29 -16.87 1.71
CA SER A 62 -9.43 -16.25 2.39
C SER A 62 -9.42 -14.72 2.40
N MET A 63 -8.26 -14.07 2.22
CA MET A 63 -8.14 -12.61 2.24
C MET A 63 -8.07 -11.99 0.84
N GLY A 64 -7.66 -12.74 -0.19
CA GLY A 64 -7.35 -12.17 -1.51
C GLY A 64 -8.51 -11.46 -2.21
N GLN A 65 -9.74 -11.96 -2.06
CA GLN A 65 -10.94 -11.29 -2.58
C GLN A 65 -11.57 -10.29 -1.59
N GLY A 66 -11.13 -10.31 -0.32
CA GLY A 66 -11.67 -9.46 0.74
C GLY A 66 -11.03 -8.07 0.84
N LEU A 67 -9.86 -7.87 0.24
CA LEU A 67 -9.16 -6.58 0.28
C LEU A 67 -9.85 -5.56 -0.64
N PHE A 68 -10.00 -4.32 -0.18
CA PHE A 68 -10.75 -3.30 -0.93
C PHE A 68 -10.26 -3.05 -2.37
N PRO A 69 -8.94 -3.08 -2.70
CA PRO A 69 -8.50 -2.83 -4.06
C PRO A 69 -8.99 -3.89 -5.06
N ALA A 70 -9.34 -5.09 -4.59
CA ALA A 70 -9.91 -6.13 -5.44
C ALA A 70 -11.29 -5.76 -6.00
N ARG A 71 -12.00 -4.80 -5.36
CA ARG A 71 -13.31 -4.29 -5.81
C ARG A 71 -13.23 -3.29 -6.96
N ALA A 72 -12.04 -2.79 -7.29
CA ALA A 72 -11.84 -1.97 -8.48
C ALA A 72 -12.17 -2.77 -9.75
N THR A 73 -12.60 -2.10 -10.81
CA THR A 73 -13.09 -2.72 -12.04
C THR A 73 -12.28 -2.34 -13.28
N SER A 74 -11.53 -1.24 -13.25
CA SER A 74 -10.90 -0.65 -14.41
C SER A 74 -9.39 -0.89 -14.46
N SER A 75 -8.92 -1.37 -15.60
CA SER A 75 -7.49 -1.41 -15.92
C SER A 75 -7.00 -0.14 -16.64
N LYS A 76 -7.93 0.75 -17.03
CA LYS A 76 -7.66 1.94 -17.85
C LYS A 76 -7.76 3.24 -17.07
N HIS A 77 -8.69 3.33 -16.14
CA HIS A 77 -8.97 4.52 -15.33
C HIS A 77 -8.54 4.28 -13.89
N ILE A 78 -8.18 5.36 -13.20
CA ILE A 78 -7.88 5.32 -11.76
C ILE A 78 -9.22 5.32 -11.04
N GLU A 79 -9.40 4.36 -10.14
CA GLU A 79 -10.52 4.35 -9.20
C GLU A 79 -10.02 4.82 -7.85
N ASP A 80 -10.63 5.89 -7.34
CA ASP A 80 -10.31 6.48 -6.06
C ASP A 80 -11.45 6.36 -5.05
N MET A 81 -12.66 6.01 -5.46
CA MET A 81 -13.83 5.90 -4.58
C MET A 81 -14.31 4.46 -4.40
N ILE A 82 -13.50 3.61 -3.76
CA ILE A 82 -13.96 2.28 -3.33
C ILE A 82 -14.81 2.41 -2.05
N SER A 83 -16.06 1.91 -2.09
CA SER A 83 -17.04 2.06 -1.00
C SER A 83 -16.55 1.55 0.35
N ASN A 84 -16.90 2.22 1.45
CA ASN A 84 -16.51 1.87 2.83
C ASN A 84 -14.99 1.90 3.09
N VAL A 85 -14.22 2.64 2.29
CA VAL A 85 -12.79 2.94 2.57
C VAL A 85 -12.69 4.40 3.03
N PRO A 86 -12.24 4.67 4.26
CA PRO A 86 -12.41 5.98 4.90
C PRO A 86 -11.28 6.97 4.58
N PHE A 87 -10.40 6.64 3.66
CA PHE A 87 -9.25 7.45 3.27
C PHE A 87 -9.05 7.43 1.74
N LYS A 88 -8.43 8.50 1.22
CA LYS A 88 -7.98 8.63 -0.15
C LYS A 88 -7.05 7.50 -0.53
N HIS A 89 -7.31 6.91 -1.69
CA HIS A 89 -6.55 5.83 -2.28
C HIS A 89 -6.70 5.92 -3.79
N PHE A 90 -5.80 5.28 -4.53
CA PHE A 90 -5.82 5.27 -5.98
C PHE A 90 -5.53 3.86 -6.46
N VAL A 91 -6.49 3.23 -7.14
CA VAL A 91 -6.41 1.82 -7.55
C VAL A 91 -6.51 1.70 -9.06
N MET A 92 -5.78 0.77 -9.64
CA MET A 92 -6.01 0.27 -10.99
C MET A 92 -5.91 -1.25 -11.03
N ARG A 93 -6.76 -1.87 -11.85
CA ARG A 93 -6.65 -3.30 -12.18
C ARG A 93 -5.47 -3.56 -13.10
N ILE A 94 -4.86 -4.72 -12.88
CA ILE A 94 -3.80 -5.30 -13.70
C ILE A 94 -4.45 -6.43 -14.51
N THR A 95 -4.18 -6.47 -15.81
CA THR A 95 -4.70 -7.52 -16.69
C THR A 95 -3.83 -8.76 -16.60
N ALA A 96 -4.40 -9.94 -16.89
CA ALA A 96 -3.66 -11.20 -16.86
C ALA A 96 -2.42 -11.19 -17.79
N THR A 97 -2.49 -10.43 -18.88
CA THR A 97 -1.43 -10.26 -19.89
C THR A 97 -0.42 -9.15 -19.57
N ALA A 98 -0.56 -8.45 -18.44
CA ALA A 98 0.30 -7.33 -18.11
C ALA A 98 1.77 -7.75 -17.91
N THR A 99 2.66 -6.91 -18.41
CA THR A 99 4.10 -6.97 -18.19
C THR A 99 4.50 -6.11 -16.98
N ALA A 100 5.73 -6.27 -16.48
CA ALA A 100 6.27 -5.39 -15.44
C ALA A 100 6.25 -3.91 -15.86
N ARG A 101 6.44 -3.63 -17.15
CA ARG A 101 6.36 -2.28 -17.71
C ARG A 101 4.95 -1.70 -17.57
N ASP A 102 3.92 -2.48 -17.90
CA ASP A 102 2.52 -2.04 -17.75
C ASP A 102 2.19 -1.73 -16.29
N VAL A 103 2.72 -2.53 -15.34
CA VAL A 103 2.54 -2.29 -13.90
C VAL A 103 3.28 -1.01 -13.48
N PHE A 104 4.48 -0.76 -13.99
CA PHE A 104 5.22 0.47 -13.71
C PHE A 104 4.52 1.71 -14.27
N GLU A 105 3.96 1.65 -15.47
CA GLU A 105 3.20 2.75 -16.07
C GLU A 105 1.93 3.06 -15.24
N LYS A 106 1.23 2.03 -14.72
CA LYS A 106 0.13 2.23 -13.77
C LYS A 106 0.61 2.86 -12.47
N TYR A 107 1.71 2.37 -11.90
CA TYR A 107 2.32 2.96 -10.71
C TYR A 107 2.60 4.47 -10.89
N GLN A 108 3.20 4.87 -12.01
CA GLN A 108 3.50 6.27 -12.28
C GLN A 108 2.23 7.15 -12.33
N ARG A 109 1.16 6.65 -12.95
CA ARG A 109 -0.13 7.34 -12.99
C ARG A 109 -0.73 7.52 -11.60
N LEU A 110 -0.70 6.48 -10.77
CA LEU A 110 -1.20 6.53 -9.40
C LEU A 110 -0.33 7.44 -8.51
N LEU A 111 0.97 7.48 -8.75
CA LEU A 111 1.90 8.34 -8.01
C LEU A 111 1.58 9.82 -8.22
N ILE A 112 1.23 10.22 -9.45
CA ILE A 112 0.83 11.60 -9.75
C ILE A 112 -0.39 12.01 -8.91
N GLU A 113 -1.45 11.19 -8.88
CA GLU A 113 -2.64 11.50 -8.08
C GLU A 113 -2.37 11.45 -6.58
N THR A 114 -1.52 10.52 -6.14
CA THR A 114 -1.07 10.44 -4.74
C THR A 114 -0.34 11.71 -4.32
N GLN A 115 0.58 12.22 -5.13
CA GLN A 115 1.31 13.46 -4.87
C GLN A 115 0.40 14.69 -4.88
N LYS A 116 -0.59 14.74 -5.79
CA LYS A 116 -1.61 15.81 -5.78
C LYS A 116 -2.41 15.81 -4.49
N ALA A 117 -2.87 14.63 -4.04
CA ALA A 117 -3.63 14.50 -2.79
C ALA A 117 -2.80 14.93 -1.57
N LEU A 118 -1.54 14.48 -1.48
CA LEU A 118 -0.60 14.87 -0.42
C LEU A 118 -0.39 16.39 -0.38
N LYS A 119 -0.16 17.00 -1.55
CA LYS A 119 0.01 18.46 -1.68
C LYS A 119 -1.26 19.22 -1.28
N ALA A 120 -2.43 18.77 -1.72
CA ALA A 120 -3.71 19.41 -1.38
C ALA A 120 -4.01 19.34 0.12
N ALA A 121 -3.70 18.21 0.75
CA ALA A 121 -3.82 18.03 2.20
C ALA A 121 -2.72 18.73 3.02
N GLN A 122 -1.75 19.39 2.36
CA GLN A 122 -0.59 20.02 3.00
C GLN A 122 0.12 19.07 3.97
N THR A 123 0.21 17.80 3.57
CA THR A 123 0.89 16.76 4.33
C THR A 123 2.18 16.36 3.59
N GLY A 124 2.98 15.48 4.20
CA GLY A 124 4.32 15.12 3.72
C GLY A 124 4.32 14.42 2.35
N HIS A 125 5.38 13.66 2.06
CA HIS A 125 5.55 12.98 0.77
C HIS A 125 5.40 11.47 0.86
N ASP A 126 4.80 11.00 1.95
CA ASP A 126 4.84 9.60 2.34
C ASP A 126 3.61 8.86 1.83
N TYR A 127 3.79 7.63 1.36
CA TYR A 127 2.72 6.83 0.78
C TYR A 127 3.03 5.35 0.85
N ASN A 128 1.98 4.53 0.79
CA ASN A 128 2.10 3.10 0.58
C ASN A 128 1.88 2.75 -0.89
N VAL A 129 2.63 1.77 -1.39
CA VAL A 129 2.34 1.05 -2.63
C VAL A 129 2.02 -0.38 -2.27
N ILE A 130 0.93 -0.92 -2.80
CA ILE A 130 0.64 -2.34 -2.72
C ILE A 130 0.25 -2.85 -4.10
N PHE A 131 0.80 -3.98 -4.50
CA PHE A 131 0.40 -4.63 -5.74
C PHE A 131 0.39 -6.14 -5.65
N THR A 132 -0.51 -6.72 -6.43
CA THR A 132 -0.67 -8.16 -6.66
C THR A 132 -0.59 -8.42 -8.16
N ALA A 133 -0.90 -9.64 -8.61
CA ALA A 133 -1.07 -9.92 -10.03
C ALA A 133 -2.31 -9.22 -10.65
N ASP A 134 -3.23 -8.75 -9.81
CA ASP A 134 -4.59 -8.35 -10.20
C ASP A 134 -4.86 -6.86 -10.09
N TRP A 135 -4.12 -6.15 -9.23
CA TRP A 135 -4.33 -4.74 -8.97
C TRP A 135 -3.08 -4.10 -8.36
N ILE A 136 -2.98 -2.78 -8.50
CA ILE A 136 -2.03 -1.93 -7.80
C ILE A 136 -2.81 -0.78 -7.15
N VAL A 137 -2.43 -0.45 -5.91
CA VAL A 137 -2.99 0.67 -5.15
C VAL A 137 -1.88 1.51 -4.54
N LEU A 138 -2.07 2.83 -4.58
CA LEU A 138 -1.31 3.76 -3.76
C LEU A 138 -2.23 4.42 -2.73
N ILE A 139 -1.69 4.61 -1.53
CA ILE A 139 -2.40 5.21 -0.40
C ILE A 139 -1.54 6.37 0.13
N PRO A 140 -1.94 7.64 -0.04
CA PRO A 140 -1.25 8.77 0.58
C PRO A 140 -1.34 8.69 2.11
N ARG A 141 -0.23 8.99 2.80
CA ARG A 141 -0.11 8.83 4.25
C ARG A 141 0.16 10.15 4.94
N ARG A 142 -0.55 10.38 6.05
CA ARG A 142 -0.34 11.54 6.94
C ARG A 142 0.59 11.21 8.08
N THR A 143 0.37 10.05 8.69
CA THR A 143 1.19 9.54 9.80
C THR A 143 1.19 8.02 9.84
N ALA A 144 2.27 7.44 10.34
CA ALA A 144 2.35 6.01 10.64
C ALA A 144 1.54 5.67 11.89
N VAL A 145 1.55 6.56 12.88
CA VAL A 145 0.91 6.43 14.20
C VAL A 145 0.27 7.77 14.55
N TRP A 146 -1.00 7.78 14.98
CA TRP A 146 -1.65 9.03 15.39
C TRP A 146 -1.48 9.29 16.90
N SER A 147 -2.20 8.54 17.72
CA SER A 147 -2.07 8.54 19.17
C SER A 147 -2.74 7.28 19.71
N GLY A 148 -2.19 6.72 20.79
CA GLY A 148 -2.71 5.48 21.38
C GLY A 148 -2.06 4.25 20.73
N PRO A 149 -2.82 3.42 19.99
CA PRO A 149 -2.33 2.11 19.62
C PRO A 149 -1.30 2.12 18.47
N PHE A 150 -0.67 0.96 18.27
CA PHE A 150 0.29 0.70 17.23
C PHE A 150 -0.25 1.11 15.86
N GLY A 151 0.63 1.70 15.05
CA GLY A 151 0.28 2.26 13.75
C GLY A 151 -0.02 1.23 12.66
N ALA A 152 -0.09 1.73 11.43
CA ALA A 152 -0.26 0.89 10.24
C ALA A 152 0.83 1.18 9.20
N ASN A 153 1.36 0.11 8.63
CA ASN A 153 2.08 0.14 7.36
C ASN A 153 1.11 -0.11 6.19
N ALA A 154 1.64 -0.34 5.00
CA ALA A 154 0.84 -0.65 3.81
C ALA A 154 -0.16 -1.81 4.00
N SER A 155 0.24 -2.88 4.69
CA SER A 155 -0.65 -4.01 5.00
C SER A 155 -1.78 -3.58 5.93
N GLY A 156 -1.46 -2.86 7.00
CA GLY A 156 -2.47 -2.34 7.93
C GLY A 156 -3.49 -1.43 7.24
N MET A 157 -3.05 -0.60 6.29
CA MET A 157 -3.95 0.25 5.49
C MET A 157 -4.89 -0.54 4.57
N LEU A 158 -4.60 -1.80 4.27
CA LEU A 158 -5.54 -2.70 3.56
C LEU A 158 -6.55 -3.38 4.49
N GLY A 159 -6.50 -3.10 5.79
CA GLY A 159 -7.35 -3.72 6.81
C GLY A 159 -6.71 -4.94 7.48
N THR A 160 -5.49 -5.33 7.10
CA THR A 160 -4.75 -6.44 7.71
C THR A 160 -3.81 -5.94 8.80
N VAL A 161 -4.39 -5.49 9.91
CA VAL A 161 -3.68 -4.88 11.04
C VAL A 161 -3.11 -5.97 11.96
N VAL A 162 -1.81 -5.90 12.23
CA VAL A 162 -1.12 -6.76 13.21
C VAL A 162 -0.79 -5.94 14.43
N VAL A 163 -1.27 -6.37 15.59
CA VAL A 163 -1.01 -5.72 16.89
C VAL A 163 -0.27 -6.68 17.83
N PRO A 164 0.63 -6.19 18.70
CA PRO A 164 1.46 -7.05 19.54
C PRO A 164 0.72 -7.60 20.76
N SER A 165 -0.47 -7.10 21.09
CA SER A 165 -1.22 -7.53 22.26
C SER A 165 -2.74 -7.31 22.12
N ARG A 166 -3.52 -7.99 22.98
CA ARG A 166 -4.97 -7.77 23.10
C ARG A 166 -5.30 -6.35 23.56
N GLN A 167 -4.46 -5.76 24.43
CA GLN A 167 -4.64 -4.38 24.87
C GLN A 167 -4.58 -3.41 23.69
N GLN A 168 -3.60 -3.58 22.79
CA GLN A 168 -3.47 -2.78 21.57
C GLN A 168 -4.67 -2.97 20.64
N ARG A 169 -5.19 -4.20 20.51
CA ARG A 169 -6.42 -4.47 19.76
C ARG A 169 -7.63 -3.73 20.34
N ASN A 170 -7.75 -3.69 21.67
CA ASN A 170 -8.87 -3.04 22.33
C ASN A 170 -8.82 -1.52 22.14
N GLN A 171 -7.64 -0.92 22.22
CA GLN A 171 -7.45 0.51 21.91
C GLN A 171 -7.84 0.86 20.46
N TRP A 172 -7.50 0.01 19.49
CA TRP A 172 -8.01 0.17 18.11
C TRP A 172 -9.54 0.09 18.05
N ALA A 173 -10.16 -0.80 18.82
CA ALA A 173 -11.61 -0.94 18.84
C ALA A 173 -12.29 0.28 19.48
N GLU A 174 -11.74 0.83 20.56
CA GLU A 174 -12.23 2.03 21.25
C GLU A 174 -12.18 3.27 20.35
N LEU A 175 -11.15 3.38 19.51
CA LEU A 175 -11.02 4.47 18.53
C LEU A 175 -11.89 4.27 17.28
N GLY A 176 -12.40 3.05 17.06
CA GLY A 176 -13.03 2.64 15.81
C GLY A 176 -12.00 2.22 14.76
N TYR A 177 -12.11 0.97 14.27
CA TYR A 177 -11.12 0.40 13.34
C TYR A 177 -10.98 1.22 12.05
N THR A 178 -12.10 1.68 11.52
CA THR A 178 -12.18 2.44 10.26
C THR A 178 -11.73 3.88 10.47
N GLU A 179 -12.17 4.48 11.57
CA GLU A 179 -11.87 5.85 11.98
C GLU A 179 -10.37 6.03 12.24
N TYR A 180 -9.72 5.04 12.86
CA TYR A 180 -8.28 5.10 13.07
C TYR A 180 -7.51 5.07 11.74
N LEU A 181 -7.88 4.20 10.79
CA LEU A 181 -7.27 4.17 9.46
C LEU A 181 -7.46 5.51 8.70
N ALA A 182 -8.62 6.15 8.84
CA ALA A 182 -8.89 7.47 8.27
C ALA A 182 -7.92 8.55 8.77
N ARG A 183 -7.45 8.44 10.03
CA ARG A 183 -6.45 9.36 10.62
C ARG A 183 -5.04 9.10 10.11
N LEU A 184 -4.72 7.85 9.77
CA LEU A 184 -3.40 7.46 9.25
C LEU A 184 -3.22 7.81 7.76
N GLY A 185 -4.30 7.76 6.98
CA GLY A 185 -4.38 8.24 5.60
C GLY A 185 -4.95 9.66 5.50
N ILE A 186 -5.14 10.17 4.28
CA ILE A 186 -5.92 11.40 4.05
C ILE A 186 -7.40 11.01 4.04
N PRO A 187 -8.30 11.55 4.89
CA PRO A 187 -9.71 11.20 4.87
C PRO A 187 -10.41 11.66 3.58
N TRP A 188 -11.57 11.06 3.27
CA TRP A 188 -12.54 11.66 2.36
C TRP A 188 -13.26 12.82 3.06
N ASP A 189 -13.56 13.87 2.30
CA ASP A 189 -14.35 15.02 2.78
C ASP A 189 -15.81 14.63 3.03
#